data_AF-A0A936HZE7-F1
#
_entry.id   AF-A0A936HZE7-F1
#
_cell.length_a   1.000
_cell.length_b   1.000
_cell.length_c   1.000
_cell.angle_alpha   90.00
_cell.angle_beta   90.00
_cell.angle_gamma   90.00
#
_symmetry.space_group_name_H-M   'P 1'
#
loop_
_entity.id
_entity.type
_entity.pdbx_description
1 polymer ?
#
loop_
_entity_poly.entity_id
_entity_poly.type
_entity_poly.pdbx_seq_one_letter_code
_entity_poly.pdbx_strand_id
1 'polypeptide(L)'
;MHADLVLLASTRINAYAFYQGEQPTIGFTLGMLRLLAADQDAWAALLGHELAHIHLDHLEGMRDRRGRAEIASSLAGLVLSAIGLPLANVAADAATVLADRAYSRDDEREADRIGLGYMRKAGFAEKGAITLQQLLLSAGTPGSLPFLSTHPSGEERIAVLLELMGSAP
;
A
#
# COMPACT_ATOMS: atom_id res chain seq x y z
N MET A 1 -16.76 0.97 -8.36
CA MET A 1 -15.88 0.76 -7.19
C MET A 1 -15.66 2.12 -6.55
N HIS A 2 -15.83 2.20 -5.23
CA HIS A 2 -15.51 3.37 -4.42
C HIS A 2 -14.68 2.89 -3.22
N ALA A 3 -13.75 3.72 -2.76
CA ALA A 3 -12.94 3.46 -1.58
C ALA A 3 -12.73 4.77 -0.83
N ASP A 4 -12.78 4.71 0.49
CA ASP A 4 -12.48 5.86 1.34
C ASP A 4 -10.97 6.06 1.43
N LEU A 5 -10.52 7.31 1.52
CA LEU A 5 -9.12 7.65 1.71
C LEU A 5 -8.91 8.14 3.14
N VAL A 6 -7.95 7.54 3.86
CA VAL A 6 -7.64 7.93 5.24
C VAL A 6 -6.16 8.26 5.42
N LEU A 7 -5.90 9.43 6.01
CA LEU A 7 -4.56 9.83 6.43
C LEU A 7 -4.28 9.33 7.84
N LEU A 8 -3.21 8.56 8.01
CA LEU A 8 -2.77 8.01 9.28
C LEU A 8 -1.63 8.85 9.86
N ALA A 9 -1.71 9.19 11.15
CA ALA A 9 -0.75 10.09 11.82
C ALA A 9 0.70 9.54 11.94
N SER A 10 0.99 8.32 11.47
CA SER A 10 2.32 7.73 11.55
C SER A 10 3.34 8.45 10.67
N THR A 11 4.56 8.61 11.16
CA THR A 11 5.70 9.14 10.38
C THR A 11 6.42 8.08 9.56
N ARG A 12 6.12 6.79 9.75
CA ARG A 12 6.66 5.70 8.91
C ARG A 12 6.07 5.77 7.51
N ILE A 13 6.84 5.44 6.47
CA ILE A 13 6.34 5.41 5.08
C ILE A 13 5.52 4.14 4.88
N ASN A 14 4.21 4.30 4.69
CA ASN A 14 3.32 3.18 4.39
C ASN A 14 2.04 3.62 3.68
N ALA A 15 1.47 2.72 2.89
CA ALA A 15 0.11 2.74 2.39
C ALA A 15 -0.40 1.31 2.23
N TYR A 16 -1.71 1.09 2.37
CA TYR A 16 -2.33 -0.22 2.17
C TYR A 16 -3.84 -0.11 2.02
N ALA A 17 -4.42 -1.01 1.23
CA ALA A 17 -5.85 -1.25 1.15
C ALA A 17 -6.35 -2.18 2.29
N PHE A 18 -7.55 -1.91 2.80
CA PHE A 18 -8.23 -2.74 3.80
C PHE A 18 -9.75 -2.47 3.80
N TYR A 19 -10.50 -3.22 4.61
CA TYR A 19 -11.93 -2.98 4.84
C TYR A 19 -12.20 -2.41 6.22
N GLN A 20 -12.92 -1.28 6.31
CA GLN A 20 -13.50 -0.78 7.55
C GLN A 20 -14.94 -1.30 7.66
N GLY A 21 -15.09 -2.49 8.25
CA GLY A 21 -16.35 -3.23 8.14
C GLY A 21 -16.50 -3.78 6.72
N GLU A 22 -17.51 -3.33 5.99
CA GLU A 22 -17.71 -3.68 4.56
C GLU A 22 -17.18 -2.60 3.60
N GLN A 23 -16.77 -1.44 4.13
CA GLN A 23 -16.34 -0.30 3.31
C GLN A 23 -14.88 -0.46 2.87
N PRO A 24 -14.58 -0.51 1.55
CA PRO A 24 -13.21 -0.49 1.06
C PRO A 24 -12.52 0.82 1.45
N THR A 25 -11.30 0.75 1.96
CA THR A 25 -10.55 1.91 2.44
C THR A 25 -9.08 1.78 2.04
N ILE A 26 -8.48 2.89 1.62
CA ILE A 26 -7.04 3.01 1.38
C ILE A 26 -6.47 3.94 2.44
N GLY A 27 -5.56 3.42 3.26
CA GLY A 27 -4.85 4.19 4.26
C GLY A 27 -3.44 4.54 3.80
N PHE A 28 -3.01 5.78 4.02
CA PHE A 28 -1.63 6.20 3.81
C PHE A 28 -1.15 7.07 4.97
N THR A 29 0.13 7.03 5.27
CA THR A 29 0.70 7.70 6.45
C THR A 29 1.17 9.12 6.16
N LEU A 30 1.38 9.93 7.21
CA LEU A 30 2.08 11.21 7.07
C LEU A 30 3.49 11.04 6.48
N GLY A 31 4.16 9.92 6.77
CA GLY A 31 5.44 9.57 6.15
C GLY A 31 5.34 9.42 4.64
N MET A 32 4.35 8.66 4.15
CA MET A 32 4.08 8.52 2.72
C MET A 32 3.67 9.85 2.10
N LEU A 33 2.82 10.61 2.79
CA LEU A 33 2.38 11.94 2.34
C LEU A 33 3.58 12.86 2.08
N ARG A 34 4.56 12.87 2.99
CA ARG A 34 5.79 13.67 2.86
C ARG A 34 6.73 13.13 1.77
N LEU A 35 6.79 11.82 1.58
CA LEU A 35 7.64 11.20 0.56
C LEU A 35 7.18 11.58 -0.85
N LEU A 36 5.89 11.45 -1.14
CA LEU A 36 5.34 11.75 -2.47
C LEU A 36 5.13 13.23 -2.69
N ALA A 37 4.99 14.01 -1.62
CA ALA A 37 4.83 15.46 -1.66
C ALA A 37 3.78 15.89 -2.71
N ALA A 38 4.17 16.74 -3.66
CA ALA A 38 3.29 17.26 -4.70
C ALA A 38 3.30 16.46 -6.02
N ASP A 39 3.95 15.28 -6.05
CA ASP A 39 4.04 14.45 -7.26
C ASP A 39 2.72 13.70 -7.50
N GLN A 40 1.86 14.29 -8.33
CA GLN A 40 0.52 13.76 -8.62
C GLN A 40 0.55 12.42 -9.35
N ASP A 41 1.56 12.18 -10.19
CA ASP A 41 1.68 10.92 -10.93
C ASP A 41 2.12 9.79 -10.00
N ALA A 42 3.02 10.06 -9.05
CA ALA A 42 3.39 9.09 -8.01
C ALA A 42 2.22 8.79 -7.06
N TRP A 43 1.38 9.80 -6.74
CA TRP A 43 0.13 9.59 -6.01
C TRP A 43 -0.86 8.72 -6.80
N ALA A 44 -1.02 8.98 -8.08
CA ALA A 44 -1.90 8.20 -8.95
C ALA A 44 -1.43 6.75 -9.06
N ALA A 45 -0.12 6.51 -9.11
CA ALA A 45 0.45 5.18 -9.08
C ALA A 45 0.15 4.46 -7.75
N LEU A 46 0.41 5.11 -6.62
CA LEU A 46 0.14 4.54 -5.30
C LEU A 46 -1.34 4.19 -5.13
N LEU A 47 -2.23 5.16 -5.36
CA LEU A 47 -3.66 4.96 -5.17
C LEU A 47 -4.25 4.00 -6.20
N GLY A 48 -3.77 4.04 -7.44
CA GLY A 48 -4.17 3.10 -8.49
C GLY A 48 -3.80 1.65 -8.15
N HIS A 49 -2.62 1.44 -7.58
CA HIS A 49 -2.14 0.14 -7.10
C HIS A 49 -3.01 -0.41 -5.97
N GLU A 50 -3.23 0.37 -4.91
CA GLU A 50 -4.07 -0.04 -3.77
C GLU A 50 -5.52 -0.30 -4.19
N LEU A 51 -6.03 0.53 -5.10
CA LEU A 51 -7.37 0.36 -5.65
C LEU A 51 -7.48 -0.89 -6.52
N ALA A 52 -6.41 -1.29 -7.22
CA ALA A 52 -6.35 -2.54 -7.97
C ALA A 52 -6.40 -3.76 -7.04
N HIS A 53 -5.71 -3.75 -5.89
CA HIS A 53 -5.85 -4.82 -4.88
C HIS A 53 -7.29 -4.99 -4.39
N ILE A 54 -8.02 -3.89 -4.20
CA ILE A 54 -9.45 -3.93 -3.85
C ILE A 54 -10.27 -4.52 -5.01
N HIS A 55 -10.01 -4.06 -6.23
CA HIS A 55 -10.76 -4.47 -7.42
C HIS A 55 -10.63 -5.96 -7.72
N LEU A 56 -9.42 -6.50 -7.57
CA LEU A 56 -9.06 -7.89 -7.83
C LEU A 56 -9.35 -8.80 -6.63
N ASP A 57 -9.90 -8.23 -5.55
CA ASP A 57 -10.19 -8.93 -4.30
C ASP A 57 -8.97 -9.69 -3.74
N HIS A 58 -7.75 -9.16 -3.92
CA HIS A 58 -6.54 -9.66 -3.26
C HIS A 58 -6.64 -9.60 -1.72
N LEU A 59 -7.68 -8.95 -1.22
CA LEU A 59 -8.07 -8.81 0.18
C LEU A 59 -9.06 -9.90 0.64
N GLU A 60 -9.44 -10.88 -0.19
CA GLU A 60 -10.49 -11.90 0.06
C GLU A 60 -10.38 -12.54 1.45
N GLY A 61 -9.15 -12.85 1.88
CA GLY A 61 -8.89 -13.40 3.21
C GLY A 61 -9.27 -12.48 4.39
N MET A 62 -9.48 -11.17 4.18
CA MET A 62 -9.90 -10.23 5.22
C MET A 62 -11.41 -10.20 5.44
N ARG A 63 -12.23 -10.40 4.39
CA ARG A 63 -13.69 -10.43 4.52
C ARG A 63 -14.14 -11.67 5.30
N ASP A 64 -13.50 -12.81 5.01
CA ASP A 64 -13.88 -14.10 5.60
C ASP A 64 -13.28 -14.33 7.01
N ARG A 65 -12.14 -13.73 7.34
CA ARG A 65 -11.41 -14.09 8.58
C ARG A 65 -11.68 -13.21 9.79
N ARG A 66 -12.35 -12.06 9.70
CA ARG A 66 -12.42 -11.14 10.84
C ARG A 66 -13.77 -10.44 10.98
N GLY A 67 -14.56 -10.89 11.96
CA GLY A 67 -15.61 -10.07 12.54
C GLY A 67 -15.07 -8.68 12.91
N ARG A 68 -15.90 -7.65 12.73
CA ARG A 68 -15.60 -6.20 12.79
C ARG A 68 -14.69 -5.69 13.94
N ALA A 69 -14.41 -6.51 14.95
CA ALA A 69 -13.62 -6.17 16.14
C ALA A 69 -12.08 -6.21 15.93
N GLU A 70 -11.54 -7.08 15.07
CA GLU A 70 -10.08 -7.29 14.97
C GLU A 70 -9.34 -6.29 14.06
N ILE A 71 -10.01 -5.72 13.06
CA ILE A 71 -9.39 -4.70 12.19
C ILE A 71 -9.30 -3.36 12.92
N ALA A 72 -10.31 -3.02 13.72
CA ALA A 72 -10.32 -1.80 14.54
C ALA A 72 -9.22 -1.83 15.62
N SER A 73 -8.96 -2.98 16.25
CA SER A 73 -7.85 -3.13 17.21
C SER A 73 -6.48 -3.02 16.55
N SER A 74 -6.33 -3.50 15.31
CA SER A 74 -5.08 -3.45 14.55
C SER A 74 -4.71 -2.04 14.09
N LEU A 75 -5.70 -1.25 13.63
CA LEU A 75 -5.53 0.17 13.30
C LEU A 75 -5.25 1.01 14.54
N ALA A 76 -5.96 0.75 15.65
CA ALA A 76 -5.67 1.36 16.94
C ALA A 76 -4.24 1.04 17.41
N GLY A 77 -3.78 -0.20 17.26
CA GLY A 77 -2.41 -0.61 17.55
C GLY A 77 -1.35 0.17 16.79
N LEU A 78 -1.60 0.44 15.51
CA LEU A 78 -0.71 1.20 14.63
C LEU A 78 -0.62 2.68 15.04
N VAL A 79 -1.74 3.29 15.44
CA VAL A 79 -1.81 4.66 15.95
C VAL A 79 -1.15 4.78 17.33
N LEU A 80 -1.45 3.86 18.26
CA LEU A 80 -0.90 3.89 19.62
C LEU A 80 0.61 3.55 19.67
N SER A 81 1.08 2.65 18.81
CA SER A 81 2.52 2.39 18.64
C SER A 81 3.26 3.60 18.06
N ALA A 82 2.65 4.33 17.12
CA ALA A 82 3.26 5.51 16.50
C ALA A 82 3.44 6.70 17.47
N ILE A 83 2.70 6.74 18.57
CA ILE A 83 2.82 7.77 19.63
C ILE A 83 3.62 7.30 20.86
N GLY A 84 4.29 6.15 20.78
CA GLY A 84 5.22 5.68 21.81
C GLY A 84 4.57 5.08 23.07
N LEU A 85 3.28 4.77 23.04
CA LEU A 85 2.60 4.11 24.17
C LEU A 85 2.89 2.60 24.15
N PRO A 86 3.38 2.01 25.25
CA PRO A 86 3.71 0.59 25.31
C PRO A 86 2.41 -0.22 25.41
N LEU A 87 2.04 -0.87 24.30
CA LEU A 87 1.00 -1.89 24.28
C LEU A 87 1.61 -3.18 23.77
N ALA A 88 2.33 -3.89 24.65
CA ALA A 88 3.01 -5.14 24.31
C ALA A 88 2.05 -6.19 23.68
N ASN A 89 0.77 -6.17 24.06
CA ASN A 89 -0.22 -7.11 23.53
C ASN A 89 -0.83 -6.64 22.18
N VAL A 90 -0.96 -5.34 21.94
CA VAL A 90 -1.54 -4.81 20.68
C VAL A 90 -0.47 -4.68 19.59
N ALA A 91 0.79 -4.47 19.96
CA ALA A 91 1.92 -4.44 19.02
C ALA A 91 2.20 -5.82 18.40
N ALA A 92 2.05 -6.90 19.18
CA ALA A 92 2.17 -8.26 18.68
C ALA A 92 1.05 -8.56 17.66
N ASP A 93 -0.19 -8.21 17.97
CA ASP A 93 -1.32 -8.38 17.05
C ASP A 93 -1.15 -7.53 15.80
N ALA A 94 -0.74 -6.26 15.93
CA ALA A 94 -0.51 -5.39 14.78
C ALA A 94 0.65 -5.87 13.88
N ALA A 95 1.71 -6.45 14.46
CA ALA A 95 2.82 -7.03 13.71
C ALA A 95 2.42 -8.32 13.00
N THR A 96 1.67 -9.22 13.65
CA THR A 96 1.10 -10.43 13.04
C THR A 96 0.13 -10.07 11.90
N VAL A 97 -0.70 -9.06 12.12
CA VAL A 97 -1.65 -8.55 11.15
C VAL A 97 -0.96 -7.82 9.98
N LEU A 98 0.25 -7.29 10.15
CA LEU A 98 1.07 -6.78 9.04
C LEU A 98 1.88 -7.88 8.34
N ALA A 99 2.32 -8.92 9.05
CA ALA A 99 3.03 -10.06 8.49
C ALA A 99 2.11 -10.96 7.64
N ASP A 100 0.83 -11.08 8.01
CA ASP A 100 -0.21 -11.77 7.23
C ASP A 100 -0.67 -10.99 5.98
N ARG A 101 -0.08 -9.82 5.68
CA ARG A 101 -0.47 -8.93 4.57
C ARG A 101 0.54 -8.88 3.42
N ALA A 102 1.49 -9.79 3.35
CA ALA A 102 2.37 -9.87 2.17
C ALA A 102 1.57 -10.44 0.99
N TYR A 103 1.35 -9.61 -0.04
CA TYR A 103 0.72 -10.05 -1.28
C TYR A 103 1.63 -11.01 -2.05
N SER A 104 1.02 -11.90 -2.83
CA SER A 104 1.78 -12.79 -3.70
C SER A 104 2.48 -11.99 -4.79
N ARG A 105 3.54 -12.54 -5.39
CA ARG A 105 4.20 -11.91 -6.55
C ARG A 105 3.24 -11.78 -7.74
N ASP A 106 2.27 -12.69 -7.87
CA ASP A 106 1.24 -12.61 -8.90
C ASP A 106 0.24 -11.50 -8.63
N ASP A 107 -0.18 -11.34 -7.37
CA ASP A 107 -1.10 -10.28 -6.93
C ASP A 107 -0.50 -8.89 -7.23
N GLU A 108 0.78 -8.68 -6.91
CA GLU A 108 1.48 -7.42 -7.18
C GLU A 108 1.58 -7.16 -8.69
N ARG A 109 1.88 -8.18 -9.50
CA ARG A 109 1.93 -8.04 -10.97
C ARG A 109 0.57 -7.66 -11.55
N GLU A 110 -0.50 -8.27 -11.05
CA GLU A 110 -1.84 -7.95 -11.53
C GLU A 110 -2.28 -6.56 -11.08
N ALA A 111 -1.97 -6.18 -9.83
CA ALA A 111 -2.21 -4.86 -9.29
C ALA A 111 -1.44 -3.77 -10.06
N ASP A 112 -0.16 -3.97 -10.35
CA ASP A 112 0.66 -3.06 -11.17
C ASP A 112 0.03 -2.88 -12.57
N ARG A 113 -0.35 -3.97 -13.25
CA ARG A 113 -0.96 -3.92 -14.59
C ARG A 113 -2.29 -3.16 -14.60
N ILE A 114 -3.17 -3.46 -13.65
CA ILE A 114 -4.49 -2.81 -13.55
C ILE A 114 -4.34 -1.36 -13.10
N GLY A 115 -3.46 -1.09 -12.13
CA GLY A 115 -3.13 0.23 -11.60
C GLY A 115 -2.61 1.18 -12.68
N LEU A 116 -1.67 0.73 -13.52
CA LEU A 116 -1.23 1.48 -14.71
C LEU A 116 -2.39 1.77 -15.67
N GLY A 117 -3.30 0.80 -15.86
CA GLY A 117 -4.53 1.02 -16.60
C GLY A 117 -5.43 2.11 -16.02
N TYR A 118 -5.52 2.21 -14.68
CA TYR A 118 -6.25 3.29 -14.01
C TYR A 118 -5.56 4.65 -14.21
N MET A 119 -4.23 4.70 -14.08
CA MET A 119 -3.46 5.92 -14.34
C MET A 119 -3.72 6.45 -15.76
N ARG A 120 -3.59 5.60 -16.78
CA ARG A 120 -3.85 5.97 -18.19
C ARG A 120 -5.26 6.51 -18.39
N LYS A 121 -6.27 5.85 -17.81
CA LYS A 121 -7.67 6.27 -17.92
C LYS A 121 -7.95 7.59 -17.20
N ALA A 122 -7.26 7.86 -16.10
CA ALA A 122 -7.40 9.08 -15.32
C ALA A 122 -6.54 10.24 -15.85
N GLY A 123 -5.68 10.02 -16.84
CA GLY A 123 -4.85 11.05 -17.47
C GLY A 123 -3.52 11.30 -16.76
N PHE A 124 -3.09 10.41 -15.85
CA PHE A 124 -1.80 10.49 -15.17
C PHE A 124 -0.69 9.80 -15.95
N ALA A 125 0.53 10.29 -15.82
CA ALA A 125 1.68 9.70 -16.49
C ALA A 125 2.12 8.41 -15.79
N GLU A 126 2.16 7.30 -16.52
CA GLU A 126 2.57 5.99 -16.01
C GLU A 126 3.96 5.97 -15.40
N LYS A 127 4.85 6.89 -15.83
CA LYS A 127 6.17 7.09 -15.23
C LYS A 127 6.12 7.38 -13.72
N GLY A 128 5.00 7.89 -13.20
CA GLY A 128 4.77 8.05 -11.76
C GLY A 128 4.93 6.74 -10.97
N ALA A 129 4.62 5.59 -11.57
CA ALA A 129 4.84 4.29 -10.93
C ALA A 129 6.33 3.97 -10.76
N ILE A 130 7.16 4.35 -11.74
CA ILE A 130 8.63 4.23 -11.63
C ILE A 130 9.15 5.20 -10.57
N THR A 131 8.68 6.45 -10.58
CA THR A 131 9.05 7.46 -9.58
C THR A 131 8.73 6.99 -8.17
N LEU A 132 7.54 6.42 -7.96
CA LEU A 132 7.15 5.84 -6.67
C LEU A 132 8.17 4.77 -6.20
N GLN A 133 8.53 3.82 -7.06
CA GLN A 133 9.53 2.79 -6.70
C GLN A 133 10.89 3.40 -6.36
N GLN A 134 11.36 4.38 -7.14
CA GLN A 134 12.63 5.06 -6.90
C GLN A 134 12.65 5.85 -5.59
N LEU A 135 11.55 6.54 -5.25
CA LEU A 135 11.40 7.25 -3.99
C LEU A 135 11.42 6.27 -2.80
N LEU A 136 10.72 5.14 -2.91
CA LEU A 136 10.71 4.11 -1.87
C LEU A 136 12.10 3.50 -1.63
N LEU A 137 12.82 3.15 -2.70
CA LEU A 137 14.19 2.64 -2.62
C LEU A 137 15.17 3.66 -2.03
N SER A 138 14.99 4.93 -2.36
CA SER A 138 15.82 6.02 -1.83
C SER A 138 15.55 6.30 -0.35
N ALA A 139 14.31 6.05 0.11
CA ALA A 139 13.90 6.32 1.48
C ALA A 139 14.30 5.22 2.47
N GLY A 140 14.68 4.02 2.00
CA GLY A 140 15.16 2.95 2.87
C GLY A 140 15.40 1.63 2.13
N THR A 141 16.12 0.72 2.79
CA THR A 141 16.33 -0.64 2.27
C THR A 141 15.08 -1.52 2.49
N PRO A 142 14.86 -2.57 1.67
CA PRO A 142 13.83 -3.58 1.92
C PRO A 142 13.88 -4.09 3.38
N GLY A 143 12.73 -4.05 4.07
CA GLY A 143 12.62 -4.41 5.49
C GLY A 143 12.74 -3.25 6.49
N SER A 144 13.25 -2.08 6.08
CA SER A 144 13.25 -0.86 6.92
C SER A 144 11.97 -0.03 6.79
N LEU A 145 11.23 -0.22 5.70
CA LEU A 145 9.97 0.46 5.40
C LEU A 145 8.80 -0.52 5.51
N PRO A 146 7.76 -0.23 6.31
CA PRO A 146 6.58 -1.08 6.42
C PRO A 146 5.87 -1.35 5.08
N PHE A 147 5.88 -0.39 4.16
CA PHE A 147 5.36 -0.58 2.79
C PHE A 147 6.03 -1.74 2.08
N LEU A 148 7.35 -1.88 2.25
CA LEU A 148 8.15 -2.92 1.59
C LEU A 148 7.99 -4.29 2.22
N SER A 149 7.38 -4.36 3.40
CA SER A 149 7.02 -5.62 4.06
C SER A 149 5.73 -6.23 3.49
N THR A 150 4.81 -5.40 2.98
CA THR A 150 3.54 -5.86 2.38
C THR A 150 3.59 -5.85 0.84
N HIS A 151 4.34 -4.92 0.26
CA HIS A 151 4.56 -4.77 -1.18
C HIS A 151 6.06 -4.83 -1.50
N PRO A 152 6.60 -5.97 -1.92
CA PRO A 152 7.99 -6.04 -2.35
C PRO A 152 8.29 -5.03 -3.47
N SER A 153 9.12 -4.03 -3.19
CA SER A 153 9.66 -3.10 -4.20
C SER A 153 11.04 -3.55 -4.65
N GLY A 154 11.48 -3.11 -5.83
CA GLY A 154 12.86 -3.29 -6.24
C GLY A 154 13.10 -3.02 -7.72
N GLU A 155 14.34 -3.21 -8.13
CA GLU A 155 14.74 -3.16 -9.55
C GLU A 155 13.94 -4.15 -10.41
N GLU A 156 13.63 -5.33 -9.87
CA GLU A 156 12.78 -6.33 -10.54
C GLU A 156 11.38 -5.76 -10.86
N ARG A 157 10.77 -5.07 -9.90
CA ARG A 157 9.43 -4.49 -10.08
C ARG A 157 9.45 -3.29 -11.04
N ILE A 158 10.52 -2.48 -11.01
CA ILE A 158 10.75 -1.43 -12.01
C ILE A 158 10.84 -2.03 -13.42
N ALA A 159 11.56 -3.14 -13.59
CA ALA A 159 11.68 -3.81 -14.89
C ALA A 159 10.32 -4.31 -15.40
N VAL A 160 9.50 -4.91 -14.53
CA VAL A 160 8.13 -5.33 -14.86
C VAL A 160 7.26 -4.14 -15.26
N LEU A 161 7.32 -3.04 -14.52
CA LEU A 161 6.55 -1.83 -14.84
C LEU A 161 6.96 -1.25 -16.21
N LEU A 162 8.25 -1.24 -16.54
CA LEU A 162 8.75 -0.80 -17.84
C LEU A 162 8.23 -1.70 -18.98
N GLU A 163 8.23 -3.02 -18.78
CA GLU A 163 7.66 -3.98 -19.72
C GLU A 163 6.16 -3.72 -19.94
N LEU A 164 5.39 -3.53 -18.86
CA LEU A 164 3.96 -3.23 -18.91
C LEU A 164 3.63 -1.91 -19.64
N MET A 165 4.54 -0.93 -19.58
CA MET A 165 4.42 0.35 -20.28
C MET A 165 4.77 0.24 -21.78
N GLY A 166 5.14 -0.95 -22.28
CA GLY A 166 5.68 -1.12 -23.63
C GLY A 166 7.02 -0.40 -23.83
N SER A 167 7.67 -0.03 -22.73
CA SER A 167 8.98 0.59 -22.69
C SER A 167 10.01 -0.50 -22.37
N ALA A 168 10.31 -1.36 -23.34
CA ALA A 168 11.40 -2.31 -23.18
C ALA A 168 12.71 -1.55 -22.85
N PRO A 169 13.58 -2.09 -21.98
CA PRO A 169 14.86 -1.46 -21.63
C PRO A 169 15.76 -1.23 -22.85
#